data_AF-A0A970EYV5-F1
#
_entry.id   AF-A0A970EYV5-F1
#
_cell.length_a   1.000
_cell.length_b   1.000
_cell.length_c   1.000
_cell.angle_alpha   90.00
_cell.angle_beta   90.00
_cell.angle_gamma   90.00
#
_symmetry.space_group_name_H-M   'P 1'
#
loop_
_entity.id
_entity.type
_entity.pdbx_description
1 polymer ?
#
loop_
_entity_poly.entity_id
_entity_poly.type
_entity_poly.pdbx_seq_one_letter_code
_entity_poly.pdbx_strand_id
1 'polypeptide(L)'
;MVDNHFIQMRGFHNLYDENGKCWGFQFCMRTKYYKGIWLSQFRTGNVIVDGVVYPKDTLIWNIQGMDYTAEEMYDRTDIYWQVNEIATVKVPKEGGL
;
A
#
# COMPACT_ATOMS: atom_id res chain seq x y z
N MET A 1 -1.28 20.79 -9.99
CA MET A 1 -0.97 20.78 -8.55
C MET A 1 -0.61 19.34 -8.18
N VAL A 2 0.62 19.08 -7.74
CA VAL A 2 0.99 17.75 -7.23
C VAL A 2 0.27 17.58 -5.89
N ASP A 3 -0.46 16.48 -5.75
CA ASP A 3 -1.08 16.13 -4.48
C ASP A 3 0.03 15.88 -3.46
N ASN A 4 0.11 16.75 -2.44
CA ASN A 4 1.15 16.70 -1.40
C ASN A 4 0.65 16.01 -0.12
N HIS A 5 -0.55 15.43 -0.16
CA HIS A 5 -1.06 14.62 0.95
C HIS A 5 -0.26 13.33 1.06
N PHE A 6 -0.30 12.73 2.25
CA PHE A 6 0.37 11.45 2.51
C PHE A 6 -0.35 10.31 1.79
N ILE A 7 -1.67 10.21 2.00
CA ILE A 7 -2.57 9.35 1.22
C ILE A 7 -2.99 10.15 0.00
N GLN A 8 -2.84 9.58 -1.18
CA GLN A 8 -3.19 10.21 -2.44
C GLN A 8 -4.68 10.01 -2.73
N MET A 9 -5.37 11.04 -3.22
CA MET A 9 -6.73 10.86 -3.72
C MET A 9 -6.77 10.02 -5.01
N ARG A 10 -5.70 10.11 -5.81
CA ARG A 10 -5.58 9.34 -7.06
C ARG A 10 -5.10 7.92 -6.77
N GLY A 11 -5.67 6.97 -7.51
CA GLY A 11 -5.35 5.56 -7.38
C GLY A 11 -6.22 4.80 -6.37
N PHE A 12 -7.20 5.48 -5.75
CA PHE A 12 -8.23 4.81 -4.98
C PHE A 12 -9.27 4.17 -5.92
N HIS A 13 -9.38 2.84 -5.89
CA HIS A 13 -10.41 2.10 -6.60
C HIS A 13 -10.54 0.67 -6.08
N ASN A 14 -11.64 0.02 -6.45
CA ASN A 14 -11.87 -1.40 -6.19
C ASN A 14 -10.99 -2.30 -7.08
N LEU A 15 -10.63 -3.44 -6.53
CA LEU A 15 -9.84 -4.48 -7.17
C LEU A 15 -10.76 -5.64 -7.53
N TYR A 16 -10.62 -6.13 -8.75
CA TYR A 16 -11.43 -7.20 -9.32
C TYR A 16 -10.53 -8.37 -9.70
N ASP A 17 -11.05 -9.59 -9.55
CA ASP A 17 -10.40 -10.80 -10.04
C ASP A 17 -10.69 -11.01 -11.54
N GLU A 18 -10.14 -12.08 -12.12
CA GLU A 18 -10.37 -12.44 -13.52
C GLU A 18 -11.84 -12.75 -13.84
N ASN A 19 -12.64 -13.08 -12.82
CA ASN A 19 -14.06 -13.37 -12.92
C ASN A 19 -14.94 -12.12 -12.71
N GLY A 20 -14.34 -10.95 -12.49
CA GLY A 20 -15.06 -9.70 -12.21
C GLY A 20 -15.60 -9.58 -10.78
N LYS A 21 -15.25 -10.48 -9.86
CA LYS A 21 -15.60 -10.37 -8.44
C LYS A 21 -14.66 -9.37 -7.76
N CYS A 22 -15.26 -8.39 -7.08
CA CYS A 22 -14.49 -7.46 -6.26
C CYS A 22 -13.96 -8.15 -5.00
N TRP A 23 -12.64 -8.23 -4.88
CA TRP A 23 -11.97 -8.88 -3.75
C TRP A 23 -11.35 -7.89 -2.75
N GLY A 24 -11.27 -6.61 -3.10
CA GLY A 24 -10.66 -5.60 -2.25
C GLY A 24 -10.71 -4.21 -2.85
N PHE A 25 -10.01 -3.30 -2.21
CA PHE A 25 -9.77 -1.95 -2.71
C PHE A 25 -8.28 -1.61 -2.57
N GLN A 26 -7.84 -0.60 -3.30
CA GLN A 26 -6.51 -0.04 -3.14
C GLN A 26 -6.54 1.44 -2.85
N PHE A 27 -5.45 1.94 -2.26
CA PHE A 27 -5.15 3.35 -2.17
C PHE A 27 -3.66 3.57 -2.36
N CYS A 28 -3.31 4.80 -2.75
CA CYS A 28 -1.93 5.18 -2.96
C CYS A 28 -1.42 6.04 -1.80
N MET A 29 -0.15 5.91 -1.46
CA MET A 29 0.49 6.73 -0.45
C MET A 29 1.96 7.04 -0.77
N ARG A 30 2.48 8.11 -0.19
CA ARG A 30 3.89 8.51 -0.27
C ARG A 30 4.58 8.28 1.05
N THR A 31 5.90 8.07 1.01
CA THR A 31 6.68 8.08 2.25
C THR A 31 6.72 9.49 2.84
N LYS A 32 6.55 9.62 4.16
CA LYS A 32 6.82 10.90 4.86
C LYS A 32 8.30 11.11 5.13
N TYR A 33 9.15 10.13 4.82
CA TYR A 33 10.56 10.23 5.11
C TYR A 33 11.25 11.15 4.10
N TYR A 34 11.99 12.15 4.57
CA TYR A 34 12.54 13.21 3.73
C TYR A 34 13.58 12.76 2.69
N LYS A 35 14.17 11.57 2.88
CA LYS A 35 15.15 10.97 1.95
C LYS A 35 14.64 9.74 1.19
N GLY A 36 13.52 9.18 1.59
CA GLY A 36 13.14 7.81 1.22
C GLY A 36 13.57 6.81 2.29
N ILE A 37 13.21 5.54 2.12
CA ILE A 37 13.40 4.52 3.14
C ILE A 37 13.69 3.16 2.51
N TRP A 38 14.60 2.40 3.11
CA TRP A 38 14.82 1.00 2.76
C TRP A 38 13.63 0.15 3.23
N LEU A 39 13.14 -0.77 2.40
CA LEU A 39 11.97 -1.58 2.77
C LEU A 39 12.21 -2.39 4.04
N SER A 40 13.43 -2.90 4.25
CA SER A 40 13.83 -3.59 5.48
C SER A 40 13.68 -2.75 6.76
N GLN A 41 13.70 -1.42 6.64
CA GLN A 41 13.51 -0.49 7.77
C GLN A 41 12.08 0.03 7.89
N PHE A 42 11.28 -0.10 6.83
CA PHE A 42 9.87 0.27 6.89
C PHE A 42 9.14 -0.70 7.84
N ARG A 43 8.23 -0.20 8.67
CA ARG A 43 7.38 -1.01 9.55
C ARG A 43 5.94 -0.76 9.16
N THR A 44 5.27 -1.79 8.66
CA THR A 44 3.90 -1.67 8.18
C THR A 44 2.95 -1.53 9.36
N GLY A 45 1.85 -0.81 9.13
CA GLY A 45 0.79 -0.59 10.10
C GLY A 45 -0.54 -1.19 9.63
N ASN A 46 -1.52 -1.21 10.53
CA ASN A 46 -2.89 -1.60 10.19
C ASN A 46 -3.56 -0.49 9.38
N VAL A 47 -4.48 -0.88 8.49
CA VAL A 47 -5.39 0.06 7.83
C VAL A 47 -6.70 0.07 8.61
N ILE A 48 -7.26 1.25 8.87
CA ILE A 48 -8.53 1.39 9.57
C ILE A 48 -9.48 2.21 8.70
N VAL A 49 -10.65 1.64 8.40
CA VAL A 49 -11.69 2.30 7.61
C VAL A 49 -13.00 2.19 8.36
N ASP A 50 -13.63 3.31 8.69
CA ASP A 50 -14.91 3.39 9.39
C ASP A 50 -14.98 2.50 10.66
N GLY A 51 -13.87 2.42 11.39
CA GLY A 51 -13.75 1.60 12.60
C GLY A 51 -13.41 0.12 12.37
N VAL A 52 -13.40 -0.35 11.12
CA VAL A 52 -12.95 -1.70 10.76
C VAL A 52 -11.43 -1.72 10.63
N VAL A 53 -10.78 -2.64 11.35
CA VAL A 53 -9.33 -2.83 11.34
C VAL A 53 -8.95 -3.92 10.35
N TYR A 54 -8.11 -3.56 9.38
CA TYR A 54 -7.44 -4.48 8.45
C TYR A 54 -6.02 -4.70 8.96
N PRO A 55 -5.67 -5.91 9.44
CA PRO A 55 -4.35 -6.19 10.00
C PRO A 55 -3.24 -5.99 8.98
N LYS A 56 -2.09 -5.47 9.41
CA LYS A 56 -0.93 -5.22 8.54
C LYS A 56 -0.49 -6.45 7.73
N ASP A 57 -0.64 -7.65 8.30
CA ASP A 57 -0.20 -8.91 7.72
C ASP A 57 -1.12 -9.39 6.59
N THR A 58 -2.33 -8.82 6.47
CA THR A 58 -3.25 -9.10 5.36
C THR A 58 -3.08 -8.11 4.20
N LEU A 59 -2.27 -7.07 4.36
CA LEU A 59 -2.12 -6.02 3.35
C LEU A 59 -1.07 -6.42 2.32
N ILE A 60 -1.33 -6.06 1.06
CA ILE A 60 -0.37 -6.24 -0.03
C ILE A 60 0.16 -4.86 -0.42
N TRP A 61 1.47 -4.73 -0.42
CA TRP A 61 2.19 -3.50 -0.74
C TRP A 61 2.78 -3.61 -2.13
N ASN A 62 2.32 -2.78 -3.06
CA ASN A 62 2.97 -2.61 -4.35
C ASN A 62 3.99 -1.47 -4.25
N ILE A 63 5.27 -1.81 -4.35
CA ILE A 63 6.39 -0.86 -4.39
C ILE A 63 7.15 -1.10 -5.69
N GLN A 64 7.39 -0.04 -6.47
CA GLN A 64 8.11 -0.13 -7.75
C GLN A 64 7.53 -1.20 -8.72
N GLY A 65 6.21 -1.39 -8.68
CA GLY A 65 5.51 -2.33 -9.56
C GLY A 65 5.47 -3.78 -9.06
N MET A 66 6.15 -4.11 -7.97
CA MET A 66 6.15 -5.44 -7.38
C MET A 66 5.31 -5.49 -6.11
N ASP A 67 4.54 -6.56 -5.94
CA ASP A 67 3.73 -6.83 -4.75
C ASP A 67 4.57 -7.52 -3.67
N TYR A 68 4.37 -7.08 -2.43
CA TYR A 68 5.01 -7.62 -1.24
C TYR A 68 4.01 -7.77 -0.09
N THR A 69 4.20 -8.81 0.70
CA THR A 69 3.65 -8.91 2.05
C THR A 69 4.48 -8.08 3.03
N ALA A 70 3.93 -7.81 4.22
CA ALA A 70 4.65 -7.10 5.27
C ALA A 70 5.95 -7.82 5.67
N GLU A 71 5.94 -9.15 5.74
CA GLU A 71 7.10 -9.96 6.09
C GLU A 71 8.19 -9.89 5.02
N GLU A 72 7.81 -10.07 3.74
CA GLU A 72 8.75 -9.98 2.63
C GLU A 72 9.46 -8.63 2.59
N MET A 73 8.74 -7.53 2.84
CA MET A 73 9.36 -6.20 2.88
C MET A 73 10.48 -6.09 3.92
N TYR A 74 10.38 -6.76 5.07
CA TYR A 74 11.38 -6.70 6.13
C TYR A 74 12.70 -7.36 5.72
N ASP A 75 12.64 -8.36 4.84
CA ASP A 75 13.81 -9.05 4.33
C ASP A 75 14.44 -8.35 3.10
N ARG A 76 13.75 -7.36 2.49
CA ARG A 76 14.27 -6.60 1.34
C ARG A 76 15.24 -5.51 1.76
N THR A 77 16.53 -5.86 1.79
CA THR A 77 17.64 -4.91 1.99
C THR A 77 18.10 -4.21 0.71
N ASP A 78 17.61 -4.63 -0.44
CA ASP A 78 18.00 -4.19 -1.78
C ASP A 78 17.06 -3.13 -2.37
N ILE A 79 15.86 -2.95 -1.79
CA ILE A 79 14.86 -2.00 -2.32
C ILE A 79 14.84 -0.72 -1.49
N TYR A 80 15.07 0.40 -2.19
CA TYR A 80 14.95 1.74 -1.65
C TYR A 80 13.71 2.45 -2.20
N TRP A 81 12.75 2.76 -1.33
CA TRP A 81 11.55 3.50 -1.67
C TRP A 81 11.82 5.01 -1.66
N GLN A 82 11.80 5.64 -2.83
CA GLN A 82 12.13 7.06 -3.00
C GLN A 82 10.99 7.99 -2.57
N VAL A 83 11.31 9.24 -2.21
CA VAL A 83 10.34 10.26 -1.74
C VAL A 83 9.26 10.58 -2.79
N ASN A 84 9.67 10.61 -4.05
CA ASN A 84 8.82 10.90 -5.20
C ASN A 84 8.02 9.67 -5.69
N GLU A 85 8.33 8.47 -5.20
CA GLU A 85 7.63 7.24 -5.55
C GLU A 85 6.37 7.05 -4.70
N ILE A 86 5.35 6.48 -5.35
CA ILE A 86 4.07 6.15 -4.71
C ILE A 86 4.09 4.65 -4.42
N ALA A 87 3.65 4.29 -3.21
CA ALA A 87 3.29 2.94 -2.85
C ALA A 87 1.78 2.75 -3.05
N THR A 88 1.37 1.61 -3.58
CA THR A 88 -0.04 1.22 -3.62
C THR A 88 -0.28 0.16 -2.56
N VAL A 89 -1.22 0.40 -1.66
CA VAL A 89 -1.64 -0.58 -0.65
C VAL A 89 -2.94 -1.19 -1.13
N LYS A 90 -2.96 -2.51 -1.29
CA LYS A 90 -4.15 -3.29 -1.62
C LYS A 90 -4.66 -3.94 -0.34
N VAL A 91 -5.94 -3.72 -0.07
CA VAL A 91 -6.63 -4.17 1.14
C VAL A 91 -7.68 -5.20 0.74
N PRO A 92 -7.49 -6.47 1.12
CA PRO A 92 -8.51 -7.49 0.90
C PRO A 92 -9.79 -7.15 1.68
N LYS A 93 -10.89 -7.04 0.95
CA LYS A 93 -12.22 -6.77 1.47
C LYS A 93 -13.23 -7.16 0.40
N GLU A 94 -13.94 -8.27 0.59
CA GLU A 94 -14.97 -8.68 -0.36
C GLU A 94 -16.01 -7.56 -0.55
N GLY A 95 -16.34 -7.29 -1.81
CA GLY A 95 -17.26 -6.19 -2.18
C GLY A 95 -16.63 -4.80 -2.21
N GLY A 96 -15.38 -4.63 -1.79
CA GLY A 96 -14.64 -3.38 -1.92
C GLY A 96 -15.13 -2.25 -1.00
N LEU A 97 -14.73 -1.03 -1.34
CA LEU A 97 -15.18 0.22 -0.72
C LEU A 97 -15.90 1.13 -1.72
#